data_AF-A0A4R9JCE7-F1
#
_entry.id   AF-A0A4R9JCE7-F1
#
_cell.length_a   1.000
_cell.length_b   1.000
_cell.length_c   1.000
_cell.angle_alpha   90.00
_cell.angle_beta   90.00
_cell.angle_gamma   90.00
#
_symmetry.space_group_name_H-M   'P 1'
#
loop_
_entity.id
_entity.type
_entity.pdbx_description
1 polymer ?
#
loop_
_entity_poly.entity_id
_entity_poly.type
_entity_poly.pdbx_seq_one_letter_code
_entity_poly.pdbx_strand_id
1 'polypeptide(L)'
;MIRDPETEKEWEVFHSVRMVEDPEIGISLIELGLIYDIKVEGEKADITMTYTSLACPAGPQMKQDIENHALRVDGINEAVVHVVWNPKWEPRAMASEEAKMQMGIFD
;
A
#
# COMPACT_ATOMS: atom_id res chain seq x y z
N MET A 1 -11.67 7.38 0.90
CA MET A 1 -11.53 6.29 1.91
C MET A 1 -10.10 5.76 1.91
N ILE A 2 -9.13 6.67 1.78
CA ILE A 2 -7.73 6.41 2.12
C ILE A 2 -7.55 7.14 3.44
N ARG A 3 -7.04 6.45 4.45
CA ARG A 3 -6.82 7.01 5.79
C ARG A 3 -5.33 7.27 5.94
N ASP A 4 -4.99 8.50 6.35
CA ASP A 4 -3.62 8.81 6.72
C ASP A 4 -3.26 8.10 8.05
N PRO A 5 -2.00 7.68 8.23
CA PRO A 5 -1.53 7.18 9.52
C PRO A 5 -1.77 8.21 10.65
N GLU A 6 -2.28 7.73 11.78
CA GLU A 6 -2.62 8.58 12.93
C GLU A 6 -1.60 8.47 14.07
N THR A 7 -0.84 7.38 14.11
CA THR A 7 0.18 7.13 15.15
C THR A 7 1.58 7.10 14.58
N GLU A 8 2.58 7.36 15.42
CA GLU A 8 4.00 7.26 15.03
C GLU A 8 4.35 5.88 14.49
N LYS A 9 3.83 4.81 15.10
CA LYS A 9 4.06 3.43 14.65
C LYS A 9 3.41 3.15 13.29
N GLU A 10 2.20 3.66 13.05
CA GLU A 10 1.58 3.56 11.72
C GLU A 10 2.39 4.32 10.66
N TRP A 11 2.95 5.49 11.00
CA TRP A 11 3.87 6.20 10.12
C TRP A 11 5.14 5.40 9.84
N GLU A 12 5.75 4.76 10.83
CA GLU A 12 6.93 3.89 10.60
C GLU A 12 6.61 2.74 9.62
N VAL A 13 5.46 2.08 9.79
CA VAL A 13 4.98 1.04 8.86
C VAL A 13 4.71 1.62 7.47
N PHE A 14 4.06 2.77 7.39
CA PHE A 14 3.82 3.49 6.13
C PHE A 14 5.14 3.74 5.37
N HIS A 15 6.16 4.28 6.03
CA HIS A 15 7.45 4.55 5.41
C HIS A 15 8.16 3.26 4.96
N SER A 16 8.07 2.18 5.74
CA SER A 16 8.63 0.89 5.35
C SER A 16 7.93 0.30 4.12
N VAL A 17 6.60 0.33 4.10
CA VAL A 17 5.76 -0.19 3.00
C VAL A 17 5.87 0.69 1.74
N ARG A 18 6.22 1.97 1.86
CA ARG A 18 6.47 2.85 0.71
C ARG A 18 7.54 2.32 -0.25
N MET A 19 8.46 1.49 0.25
CA MET A 19 9.52 0.85 -0.54
C MET A 19 9.02 -0.33 -1.39
N VAL A 20 7.77 -0.76 -1.22
CA VAL A 20 7.17 -1.82 -2.03
C VAL A 20 6.58 -1.21 -3.30
N GLU A 21 7.02 -1.71 -4.44
CA GLU A 21 6.62 -1.24 -5.76
C GLU A 21 5.75 -2.28 -6.47
N ASP A 22 4.85 -1.83 -7.34
CA ASP A 22 4.19 -2.71 -8.30
C ASP A 22 5.24 -3.19 -9.32
N PRO A 23 5.47 -4.51 -9.49
CA PRO A 23 6.54 -5.03 -10.34
C PRO A 23 6.28 -4.84 -11.83
N GLU A 24 5.04 -4.55 -12.24
CA GLU A 24 4.69 -4.25 -13.63
C GLU A 24 4.84 -2.76 -13.95
N ILE A 25 4.55 -1.89 -12.98
CA ILE A 25 4.55 -0.43 -13.16
C ILE A 25 5.88 0.22 -12.70
N GLY A 26 6.56 -0.37 -11.73
CA GLY A 26 7.79 0.16 -11.12
C GLY A 26 7.58 1.39 -10.26
N ILE A 27 6.39 1.53 -9.65
CA ILE A 27 6.03 2.66 -8.78
C ILE A 27 5.56 2.11 -7.43
N SER A 28 5.88 2.82 -6.36
CA SER A 28 5.43 2.51 -5.00
C SER A 28 3.91 2.32 -4.92
N LEU A 29 3.47 1.28 -4.21
CA LEU A 29 2.04 1.00 -4.01
C LEU A 29 1.32 2.13 -3.25
N ILE A 30 2.04 2.84 -2.38
CA ILE A 30 1.53 4.03 -1.67
C ILE A 30 1.34 5.18 -2.66
N GLU A 31 2.31 5.44 -3.53
CA GLU A 31 2.23 6.52 -4.53
C GLU A 31 1.17 6.24 -5.59
N LEU A 32 0.96 4.96 -5.93
CA LEU A 32 -0.16 4.55 -6.77
C LEU A 32 -1.51 4.73 -6.07
N GLY A 33 -1.56 4.92 -4.75
CA GLY A 33 -2.79 5.00 -3.99
C GLY A 33 -3.50 3.65 -3.84
N LEU A 34 -2.74 2.55 -3.79
CA LEU A 34 -3.25 1.18 -3.65
C LEU A 34 -3.32 0.73 -2.18
N ILE A 35 -2.62 1.42 -1.28
CA ILE A 35 -2.75 1.23 0.18
C ILE A 35 -3.81 2.18 0.71
N TYR A 36 -4.89 1.62 1.26
CA TYR A 36 -6.05 2.38 1.74
C TYR A 36 -5.98 2.68 3.22
N ASP A 37 -5.40 1.77 4.01
CA ASP A 37 -5.27 1.93 5.46
C ASP A 37 -4.08 1.13 5.98
N ILE A 38 -3.43 1.65 7.02
CA ILE A 38 -2.43 0.96 7.82
C ILE A 38 -2.80 1.22 9.28
N LYS A 39 -3.31 0.19 9.96
CA LYS A 39 -3.67 0.28 11.37
C LYS A 39 -2.71 -0.56 12.20
N VAL A 40 -2.21 0.00 13.30
CA VAL A 40 -1.36 -0.75 14.24
C VAL A 40 -2.06 -0.90 15.58
N GLU A 41 -2.26 -2.15 16.00
CA GLU A 41 -2.83 -2.52 17.30
C GLU A 41 -1.82 -3.33 18.11
N GLY A 42 -1.15 -2.67 19.06
CA GLY A 42 -0.06 -3.29 19.80
C GLY A 42 1.13 -3.59 18.89
N GLU A 43 1.42 -4.88 18.69
CA GLU A 43 2.52 -5.38 17.85
C GLU A 43 2.04 -5.91 16.49
N LYS A 44 0.76 -5.69 16.16
CA LYS A 44 0.15 -6.16 14.92
C LYS A 44 -0.14 -5.01 13.96
N ALA A 45 0.29 -5.14 12.71
CA ALA A 45 -0.06 -4.25 11.62
C ALA A 45 -1.13 -4.89 10.71
N ASP A 46 -2.30 -4.26 10.61
CA ASP A 46 -3.34 -4.59 9.65
C ASP A 46 -3.29 -3.57 8.50
N ILE A 47 -3.03 -4.04 7.29
CA ILE A 47 -2.87 -3.19 6.11
C ILE A 47 -3.98 -3.52 5.12
N THR A 48 -4.78 -2.52 4.76
CA THR A 48 -5.83 -2.65 3.75
C THR A 48 -5.31 -2.13 2.41
N MET A 49 -5.38 -2.96 1.38
CA MET A 49 -4.93 -2.60 0.03
C MET A 49 -5.92 -3.04 -1.06
N THR A 50 -5.71 -2.56 -2.28
CA THR A 50 -6.31 -3.12 -3.49
C THR A 50 -5.25 -3.37 -4.56
N TYR A 51 -5.65 -3.97 -5.68
CA TYR A 51 -4.77 -4.15 -6.85
C TYR A 51 -5.19 -3.23 -8.00
N THR A 52 -4.26 -3.00 -8.91
CA THR A 52 -4.50 -2.31 -10.18
C THR A 52 -5.53 -3.05 -11.05
N SER A 53 -5.62 -4.38 -10.92
CA SER A 53 -6.61 -5.22 -11.60
C SER A 53 -6.98 -6.49 -10.81
N LEU A 54 -8.18 -7.02 -11.05
CA LEU A 54 -8.74 -8.20 -10.37
C LEU A 54 -7.96 -9.51 -10.60
N ALA A 55 -7.17 -9.59 -11.67
CA ALA A 55 -6.44 -10.78 -12.08
C ALA A 55 -4.92 -10.57 -12.09
N CYS A 56 -4.41 -9.58 -11.34
CA CYS A 56 -2.99 -9.27 -11.31
C CYS A 56 -2.18 -10.49 -10.83
N PRO A 57 -1.34 -11.11 -11.69
CA PRO A 57 -0.56 -12.29 -11.32
C PRO A 57 0.47 -11.97 -10.23
N ALA A 58 0.89 -10.71 -10.13
CA ALA A 58 1.80 -10.22 -9.11
C ALA A 58 1.13 -9.94 -7.75
N GLY A 59 -0.20 -10.03 -7.64
CA GLY A 59 -0.95 -9.73 -6.42
C GLY A 59 -0.42 -10.45 -5.16
N PRO A 60 -0.22 -11.79 -5.20
CA PRO A 60 0.34 -12.53 -4.07
C PRO A 60 1.75 -12.08 -3.68
N GLN A 61 2.59 -11.72 -4.66
CA GLN A 61 3.95 -11.24 -4.42
C GLN A 61 3.93 -9.88 -3.72
N MET A 62 3.13 -8.93 -4.23
CA MET A 62 2.97 -7.60 -3.60
C MET A 62 2.46 -7.73 -2.17
N LYS A 63 1.49 -8.61 -1.93
CA LYS A 63 0.97 -8.89 -0.58
C LYS A 63 2.10 -9.32 0.36
N GLN A 64 2.89 -10.31 -0.07
CA GLN A 64 4.00 -10.84 0.72
C GLN A 64 5.07 -9.78 0.99
N ASP A 65 5.39 -8.95 0.00
CA ASP A 65 6.40 -7.89 0.14
C ASP A 65 5.95 -6.82 1.13
N ILE A 66 4.67 -6.44 1.13
CA ILE A 66 4.10 -5.54 2.14
C ILE A 66 4.24 -6.14 3.55
N GLU A 67 3.83 -7.40 3.74
CA GLU A 67 3.91 -8.07 5.05
C GLU A 67 5.37 -8.14 5.53
N ASN A 68 6.30 -8.51 4.65
CA ASN A 68 7.73 -8.54 4.95
C ASN A 68 8.30 -7.18 5.32
N HIS A 69 7.88 -6.11 4.65
CA HIS A 69 8.32 -4.75 4.95
C HIS A 69 7.75 -4.24 6.28
N ALA A 70 6.47 -4.51 6.57
CA ALA A 70 5.86 -4.17 7.84
C ALA A 70 6.57 -4.87 9.01
N LEU A 71 6.90 -6.17 8.87
CA LEU A 71 7.63 -6.95 9.88
C LEU A 71 9.08 -6.49 10.14
N ARG A 72 9.64 -5.60 9.31
CA ARG A 72 10.97 -5.00 9.56
C ARG A 72 10.91 -3.82 10.53
N VAL A 73 9.72 -3.30 10.81
CA VAL A 73 9.53 -2.19 11.74
C VAL A 73 9.65 -2.72 13.17
N ASP A 74 10.48 -2.06 13.98
CA ASP A 74 10.70 -2.46 15.37
C ASP A 74 9.38 -2.44 16.17
N GLY A 75 9.12 -3.52 16.90
CA GLY A 75 7.88 -3.72 17.65
C GLY A 75 6.70 -4.24 16.84
N ILE A 76 6.86 -4.60 15.56
CA ILE A 76 5.84 -5.33 14.78
C ILE A 76 6.22 -6.82 14.71
N ASN A 77 5.35 -7.68 15.25
CA ASN A 77 5.53 -9.14 15.28
C ASN A 77 4.54 -9.88 14.38
N GLU A 78 3.45 -9.23 13.98
CA GLU A 78 2.46 -9.77 13.06
C GLU A 78 2.09 -8.69 12.03
N ALA A 79 2.06 -9.06 10.75
CA ALA A 79 1.55 -8.20 9.68
C ALA A 79 0.54 -9.00 8.86
N VAL A 80 -0.62 -8.40 8.63
CA VAL A 80 -1.70 -9.01 7.84
C VAL A 80 -2.18 -8.03 6.79
N VAL A 81 -2.12 -8.45 5.53
CA VAL A 81 -2.67 -7.66 4.43
C VAL A 81 -4.06 -8.15 4.03
N HIS A 82 -5.01 -7.21 4.07
CA HIS A 82 -6.40 -7.37 3.65
C HIS A 82 -6.58 -6.76 2.26
N VAL A 83 -6.85 -7.61 1.28
CA VAL A 83 -7.14 -7.14 -0.09
C VAL A 83 -8.63 -6.88 -0.22
N VAL A 84 -8.98 -5.66 -0.59
CA VAL A 84 -10.36 -5.23 -0.85
C VAL A 84 -10.53 -4.82 -2.31
N TRP A 85 -11.77 -4.83 -2.78
CA TRP A 85 -12.14 -4.44 -4.16
C TRP A 85 -13.03 -3.21 -4.22
N ASN A 86 -13.46 -2.72 -3.06
CA ASN A 86 -14.28 -1.53 -2.91
C ASN A 86 -13.67 -0.62 -1.83
N PRO A 87 -13.48 0.68 -2.10
CA PRO A 87 -13.67 1.30 -3.42
C PRO A 87 -12.75 0.71 -4.49
N LYS A 88 -13.13 0.83 -5.77
CA LYS A 88 -12.22 0.47 -6.87
C LYS A 88 -11.10 1.50 -6.94
N TRP A 89 -9.92 1.06 -7.37
CA TRP A 89 -8.83 1.97 -7.62
C TRP A 89 -9.12 2.92 -8.80
N GLU A 90 -8.99 4.21 -8.55
CA GLU A 90 -9.16 5.27 -9.55
C GLU A 90 -7.90 6.15 -9.56
N PRO A 91 -6.93 5.89 -10.46
CA PRO A 91 -5.61 6.51 -10.40
C PRO A 91 -5.64 8.05 -10.50
N ARG A 92 -6.57 8.62 -11.28
CA ARG A 92 -6.76 10.08 -11.36
C ARG A 92 -7.12 10.72 -10.01
N ALA A 93 -7.85 9.99 -9.16
CA ALA A 93 -8.30 10.48 -7.86
C ALA A 93 -7.39 10.03 -6.70
N MET A 94 -6.70 8.89 -6.85
CA MET A 94 -6.02 8.21 -5.74
C MET A 94 -4.50 8.24 -5.81
N ALA A 95 -3.90 8.26 -7.01
CA ALA A 95 -2.45 8.28 -7.12
C ALA A 95 -1.88 9.67 -6.76
N SER A 96 -0.62 9.74 -6.35
CA SER A 96 0.09 11.00 -6.16
C SER A 96 0.33 11.71 -7.50
N GLU A 97 0.63 13.00 -7.46
CA GLU A 97 0.91 13.78 -8.65
C GLU A 97 2.14 13.24 -9.40
N GLU A 98 3.16 12.83 -8.65
CA GLU A 98 4.36 12.19 -9.18
C GLU A 98 4.03 10.87 -9.89
N ALA A 99 3.21 10.00 -9.28
CA ALA A 99 2.79 8.75 -9.88
C ALA A 99 1.94 8.98 -11.14
N LYS A 100 0.99 9.93 -11.11
CA LYS A 100 0.18 10.30 -12.29
C LYS A 100 1.08 10.75 -13.45
N MET A 101 2.08 11.57 -13.17
CA MET A 101 3.03 12.03 -14.18
C MET A 101 3.81 10.87 -14.80
N GLN A 102 4.30 9.93 -13.99
CA GLN A 102 5.03 8.74 -14.48
C GLN A 102 4.13 7.81 -15.29
N MET A 103 2.86 7.70 -14.93
CA MET A 103 1.85 6.92 -15.66
C MET A 103 1.33 7.63 -16.92
N GLY A 104 1.75 8.87 -17.20
CA GLY A 104 1.27 9.67 -18.33
C GLY A 104 -0.19 10.13 -18.19
N ILE A 105 -0.70 10.21 -16.96
CA ILE A 105 -2.02 10.76 -16.66
C ILE A 105 -1.84 12.27 -16.52
N PHE A 106 -2.23 12.98 -17.56
CA PHE A 106 -2.31 14.44 -17.58
C PHE A 106 -3.78 14.86 -17.42
N ASP A 107 -4.01 15.93 -16.68
CA ASP A 107 -5.31 16.59 -16.55
C ASP A 107 -5.59 17.55 -17.71
#